data_AF-A0A0C3G6L1-F1
#
_entry.id   AF-A0A0C3G6L1-F1
#
_cell.length_a   1.000
_cell.length_b   1.000
_cell.length_c   1.000
_cell.angle_alpha   90.00
_cell.angle_beta   90.00
_cell.angle_gamma   90.00
#
_symmetry.space_group_name_H-M   'P 1'
#
loop_
_entity.id
_entity.type
_entity.pdbx_description
1 polymer ?
#
loop_
_entity_poly.entity_id
_entity_poly.type
_entity_poly.pdbx_seq_one_letter_code
_entity_poly.pdbx_strand_id
1 'polypeptide(L)'
;MWRRSNLWLIVTVPILFIINHRQHVDTFVTGSNQGLGFETARHLPKYPHVHLFVSGQNLTSVQEALEKITKEEDCKAVVDSVVIDVVDDDSIKAGVKEVEIKLNGAGLDVLVVSSPWLALSNNSPLDKCVYAEQRRRCV
;
A
#
# COMPACT_ATOMS: atom_id res chain seq x y z
N MET A 1 -49.75 -28.92 28.03
CA MET A 1 -48.32 -29.30 28.08
C MET A 1 -47.61 -28.58 26.93
N TRP A 2 -46.60 -27.79 27.29
CA TRP A 2 -45.84 -26.81 26.52
C TRP A 2 -45.28 -27.29 25.15
N ARG A 3 -45.32 -26.43 24.13
CA ARG A 3 -44.29 -26.40 23.07
C ARG A 3 -43.86 -24.94 22.86
N ARG A 4 -42.86 -24.52 23.66
CA ARG A 4 -42.08 -23.31 23.38
C ARG A 4 -41.04 -23.61 22.30
N SER A 5 -41.06 -22.77 21.28
CA SER A 5 -39.91 -22.02 20.77
C SER A 5 -38.62 -22.78 20.44
N ASN A 6 -38.29 -22.86 19.15
CA ASN A 6 -36.91 -22.93 18.65
C ASN A 6 -36.84 -22.30 17.25
N LEU A 7 -37.22 -21.03 17.16
CA LEU A 7 -37.14 -20.23 15.92
C LEU A 7 -36.25 -18.99 16.16
N TRP A 8 -35.02 -19.19 16.62
CA TRP A 8 -34.07 -18.09 16.87
C TRP A 8 -32.64 -18.35 16.36
N LEU A 9 -32.36 -19.45 15.66
CA LEU A 9 -30.98 -19.82 15.29
C LEU A 9 -30.64 -19.73 13.79
N ILE A 10 -31.54 -19.28 12.91
CA ILE A 10 -31.28 -19.33 11.45
C ILE A 10 -30.96 -17.95 10.84
N VAL A 11 -31.13 -16.84 11.57
CA VAL A 11 -31.00 -15.48 10.98
C VAL A 11 -29.70 -14.74 11.30
N THR A 12 -28.79 -15.30 12.10
CA THR A 12 -27.56 -14.59 12.52
C THR A 12 -26.32 -14.87 11.68
N VAL A 13 -26.34 -15.85 10.77
CA VAL A 13 -25.15 -16.25 10.01
C VAL A 13 -24.88 -15.46 8.71
N PRO A 14 -25.83 -14.77 8.02
CA PRO A 14 -25.48 -14.10 6.76
C PRO A 14 -24.79 -12.73 6.95
N ILE A 15 -24.76 -12.15 8.15
CA ILE A 15 -24.21 -10.80 8.36
C ILE A 15 -22.67 -10.79 8.34
N LEU A 16 -22.02 -11.90 8.70
CA LEU A 16 -20.55 -11.96 8.77
C LEU A 16 -19.88 -12.04 7.39
N PHE A 17 -20.61 -12.40 6.32
CA PHE A 17 -20.06 -12.54 4.97
C PHE A 17 -20.06 -11.23 4.16
N ILE A 18 -20.70 -10.16 4.65
CA ILE A 18 -20.83 -8.87 3.95
C ILE A 18 -19.69 -7.90 4.32
N ILE A 19 -18.82 -8.23 5.28
CA ILE A 19 -17.83 -7.31 5.86
C ILE A 19 -16.41 -7.50 5.28
N ASN A 20 -16.26 -7.74 3.98
CA ASN A 20 -14.98 -7.54 3.31
C ASN A 20 -15.12 -6.55 2.14
N HIS A 21 -15.80 -5.44 2.39
CA HIS A 21 -15.60 -4.25 1.58
C HIS A 21 -14.23 -3.67 1.97
N ARG A 22 -13.20 -3.92 1.15
CA ARG A 22 -12.03 -3.02 1.13
C ARG A 22 -12.52 -1.62 0.77
N GLN A 23 -12.64 -0.77 1.77
CA GLN A 23 -13.10 0.63 1.61
C GLN A 23 -11.96 1.57 1.20
N HIS A 24 -10.72 1.07 1.19
CA HIS A 24 -9.53 1.84 0.89
C HIS A 24 -8.61 1.08 -0.08
N VAL A 25 -7.91 1.83 -0.94
CA VAL A 25 -6.92 1.36 -1.90
C VAL A 25 -5.53 1.64 -1.34
N ASP A 26 -4.78 0.58 -1.05
CA ASP A 26 -3.43 0.65 -0.49
C ASP A 26 -2.42 0.88 -1.63
N THR A 27 -1.80 2.07 -1.67
CA THR A 27 -0.89 2.49 -2.73
C THR A 27 0.52 2.71 -2.19
N PHE A 28 1.49 2.00 -2.75
CA PHE A 28 2.91 2.14 -2.42
C PHE A 28 3.63 2.84 -3.57
N VAL A 29 4.31 3.95 -3.26
CA VAL A 29 5.06 4.71 -4.28
C VAL A 29 6.55 4.64 -3.96
N THR A 30 7.33 4.04 -4.86
CA THR A 30 8.79 3.98 -4.74
C THR A 30 9.44 5.29 -5.15
N GLY A 31 10.42 5.76 -4.37
CA GLY A 31 11.11 7.03 -4.64
C GLY A 31 10.19 8.24 -4.53
N SER A 32 9.16 8.18 -3.68
CA SER A 32 8.21 9.27 -3.46
C SER A 32 8.73 10.39 -2.57
N ASN A 33 10.00 10.31 -2.15
CA ASN A 33 10.67 11.38 -1.43
C ASN A 33 11.11 12.53 -2.35
N GLN A 34 11.16 12.34 -3.68
CA GLN A 34 11.61 13.36 -4.64
C GLN A 34 11.03 13.19 -6.05
N GLY A 35 11.17 14.23 -6.88
CA GLY A 35 10.87 14.19 -8.31
C GLY A 35 9.41 13.83 -8.64
N LEU A 36 9.21 13.02 -9.69
CA LEU A 36 7.88 12.61 -10.15
C LEU A 36 7.14 11.72 -9.14
N GLY A 37 7.89 10.90 -8.38
CA GLY A 37 7.32 10.06 -7.33
C GLY A 37 6.70 10.91 -6.23
N PHE A 38 7.37 12.00 -5.85
CA PHE A 38 6.84 12.95 -4.87
C PHE A 38 5.58 13.66 -5.38
N GLU A 39 5.58 14.17 -6.62
CA GLU A 39 4.40 14.85 -7.16
C GLU A 39 3.19 13.90 -7.29
N THR A 40 3.45 12.65 -7.66
CA THR A 40 2.40 11.61 -7.70
C THR A 40 1.85 11.34 -6.29
N ALA A 41 2.75 11.12 -5.33
CA ALA A 41 2.42 10.91 -3.92
C ALA A 41 1.76 12.12 -3.26
N ARG A 42 1.94 13.32 -3.79
CA ARG A 42 1.29 14.55 -3.32
C ARG A 42 -0.17 14.66 -3.75
N HIS A 43 -0.53 14.14 -4.93
CA HIS A 43 -1.90 14.21 -5.43
C HIS A 43 -2.81 13.07 -4.95
N LEU A 44 -2.23 11.91 -4.63
CA LEU A 44 -2.96 10.73 -4.13
C LEU A 44 -3.74 10.98 -2.82
N PRO A 45 -3.21 11.73 -1.83
CA PRO A 45 -3.87 11.95 -0.55
C PRO A 45 -5.13 12.81 -0.59
N LYS A 46 -5.44 13.41 -1.74
CA LYS A 46 -6.67 14.18 -1.94
C LYS A 46 -7.93 13.30 -1.92
N TYR A 47 -7.75 11.99 -2.09
CA TYR A 47 -8.82 11.01 -2.09
C TYR A 47 -8.91 10.32 -0.72
N PRO A 48 -10.08 10.36 -0.03
CA PRO A 48 -10.24 9.79 1.32
C PRO A 48 -10.18 8.24 1.34
N HIS A 49 -10.33 7.60 0.18
CA HIS A 49 -10.28 6.16 0.03
C HIS A 49 -8.87 5.65 -0.28
N VAL A 50 -7.86 6.51 -0.31
CA VAL A 50 -6.48 6.09 -0.58
C VAL A 50 -5.74 5.97 0.75
N HIS A 51 -4.95 4.92 0.87
CA HIS A 51 -3.94 4.79 1.90
C HIS A 51 -2.58 4.81 1.20
N LEU A 52 -1.77 5.83 1.47
CA LEU A 52 -0.54 6.08 0.75
C LEU A 52 0.67 5.70 1.59
N PHE A 53 1.55 4.88 1.03
CA PHE A 53 2.89 4.64 1.55
C PHE A 53 3.93 5.43 0.75
N VAL A 54 4.55 6.38 1.44
CA VAL A 54 5.67 7.18 0.95
C VAL A 54 6.96 6.44 1.25
N SER A 55 7.80 6.22 0.24
CA SER A 55 9.05 5.50 0.41
C SER A 55 10.27 6.15 -0.24
N GLY A 56 11.44 5.79 0.29
CA GLY A 56 12.75 6.25 -0.17
C GLY A 56 13.87 5.61 0.65
N GLN A 57 15.11 5.82 0.21
CA GLN A 57 16.30 5.22 0.82
C GLN A 57 16.69 5.84 2.16
N ASN A 58 16.40 7.14 2.35
CA ASN A 58 16.83 7.88 3.52
C ASN A 58 15.63 8.32 4.36
N LEU A 59 15.61 7.89 5.63
CA LEU A 59 14.58 8.21 6.61
C LEU A 59 14.29 9.71 6.71
N THR A 60 15.33 10.56 6.73
CA THR A 60 15.16 12.02 6.83
C THR A 60 14.40 12.56 5.62
N SER A 61 14.78 12.14 4.42
CA SER A 61 14.12 12.60 3.18
C SER A 61 12.67 12.11 3.08
N VAL A 62 12.40 10.90 3.59
CA VAL A 62 11.04 10.32 3.59
C VAL A 62 10.17 11.05 4.62
N GLN A 63 10.70 11.36 5.80
CA GLN A 63 9.98 12.15 6.81
C GLN A 63 9.68 13.57 6.33
N GLU A 64 10.64 14.24 5.70
CA GLU A 64 10.39 15.56 5.10
C GLU A 64 9.29 15.51 4.03
N ALA A 65 9.27 14.48 3.19
CA ALA A 65 8.24 14.30 2.18
C ALA A 65 6.87 14.01 2.82
N LEU A 66 6.82 13.14 3.83
CA LEU A 66 5.62 12.86 4.61
C LEU A 66 5.05 14.13 5.24
N GLU A 67 5.90 14.95 5.88
CA GLU A 67 5.47 16.22 6.47
C GLU A 67 4.94 17.20 5.42
N LYS A 68 5.60 17.31 4.26
CA LYS A 68 5.14 18.19 3.18
C LYS A 68 3.76 17.78 2.67
N ILE A 69 3.54 16.47 2.49
CA ILE A 69 2.29 15.91 1.98
C ILE A 69 1.16 16.06 3.02
N THR A 70 1.44 15.76 4.28
CA THR A 70 0.45 15.84 5.38
C THR A 70 0.08 17.27 5.75
N LYS A 71 0.97 18.25 5.53
CA LYS A 71 0.70 19.68 5.73
C LYS A 71 -0.16 20.30 4.61
N GLU A 72 -0.44 19.59 3.53
CA GLU A 72 -1.30 20.12 2.47
C GLU A 72 -2.76 20.15 2.92
N GLU A 73 -3.46 21.26 2.67
CA GLU A 73 -4.85 21.48 3.12
C GLU A 73 -5.85 20.46 2.55
N ASP A 74 -5.50 19.79 1.45
CA ASP A 74 -6.33 18.79 0.78
C ASP A 74 -6.08 17.35 1.26
N CYS A 75 -5.18 17.11 2.24
CA CYS A 75 -4.84 15.75 2.67
C CYS A 75 -6.00 15.11 3.44
N LYS A 76 -6.68 14.15 2.80
CA LYS A 76 -7.81 13.38 3.35
C LYS A 76 -7.50 11.90 3.56
N ALA A 77 -6.39 11.44 2.98
CA ALA A 77 -5.90 10.06 3.10
C ALA A 77 -5.07 9.84 4.37
N VAL A 78 -4.92 8.56 4.73
CA VAL A 78 -3.86 8.12 5.64
C VAL A 78 -2.56 8.06 4.83
N VAL A 79 -1.49 8.63 5.37
CA VAL A 79 -0.18 8.63 4.74
C VAL A 79 0.84 8.06 5.72
N ASP A 80 1.48 6.97 5.34
CA ASP A 80 2.53 6.30 6.09
C ASP A 80 3.87 6.41 5.37
N SER A 81 4.96 6.33 6.13
CA SER A 81 6.31 6.28 5.58
C SER A 81 6.92 4.89 5.69
N VAL A 82 7.68 4.46 4.68
CA VAL A 82 8.44 3.20 4.68
C VAL A 82 9.81 3.46 4.08
N VAL A 83 10.87 3.11 4.79
CA VAL A 83 12.23 3.25 4.28
C VAL A 83 12.61 1.96 3.55
N ILE A 84 12.94 2.07 2.27
CA ILE A 84 13.30 0.94 1.43
C ILE A 84 14.39 1.36 0.46
N ASP A 85 15.41 0.52 0.34
CA ASP A 85 16.35 0.57 -0.77
C ASP A 85 15.96 -0.44 -1.84
N VAL A 86 15.58 0.08 -3.01
CA VAL A 86 15.12 -0.70 -4.16
C VAL A 86 16.23 -1.55 -4.81
N VAL A 87 17.48 -1.35 -4.42
CA VAL A 87 18.64 -2.10 -4.93
C VAL A 87 19.02 -3.27 -4.00
N ASP A 88 18.66 -3.21 -2.72
CA ASP A 88 19.01 -4.23 -1.72
C ASP A 88 17.85 -5.19 -1.44
N ASP A 89 18.08 -6.47 -1.68
CA ASP A 89 17.10 -7.55 -1.46
C ASP A 89 16.62 -7.64 -0.02
N ASP A 90 17.52 -7.44 0.94
CA ASP A 90 17.18 -7.59 2.35
C ASP A 90 16.40 -6.37 2.85
N SER A 91 16.75 -5.16 2.35
CA SER A 91 15.93 -3.96 2.52
C SER A 91 14.52 -4.13 1.93
N ILE A 92 14.38 -4.72 0.74
CA ILE A 92 13.07 -4.97 0.13
C ILE A 92 12.23 -5.90 1.00
N LYS A 93 12.78 -7.03 1.45
CA LYS A 93 12.06 -7.97 2.32
C LYS A 93 11.65 -7.31 3.65
N ALA A 94 12.53 -6.50 4.23
CA ALA A 94 12.22 -5.77 5.46
C ALA A 94 11.08 -4.76 5.24
N GLY A 95 11.13 -4.00 4.15
CA GLY A 95 10.09 -3.04 3.78
C GLY A 95 8.75 -3.69 3.46
N VAL A 96 8.74 -4.82 2.74
CA VAL A 96 7.52 -5.61 2.49
C VAL A 96 6.91 -6.08 3.81
N LYS A 97 7.72 -6.62 4.72
CA LYS A 97 7.23 -7.06 6.04
C LYS A 97 6.68 -5.90 6.87
N GLU A 98 7.30 -4.72 6.80
CA GLU A 98 6.79 -3.51 7.45
C GLU A 98 5.42 -3.11 6.90
N VAL A 99 5.27 -3.11 5.56
CA VAL A 99 3.99 -2.81 4.89
C VAL A 99 2.95 -3.86 5.24
N GLU A 100 3.27 -5.15 5.22
CA GLU A 100 2.35 -6.23 5.61
C GLU A 100 1.85 -6.09 7.05
N ILE A 101 2.72 -5.67 7.97
CA ILE A 101 2.34 -5.38 9.37
C ILE A 101 1.38 -4.18 9.42
N LYS A 102 1.69 -3.10 8.69
CA LYS A 102 0.83 -1.89 8.62
C LYS A 102 -0.51 -2.14 7.95
N LEU A 103 -0.56 -3.09 7.02
CA LEU A 103 -1.77 -3.53 6.33
C LEU A 103 -2.53 -4.62 7.10
N ASN A 104 -2.06 -5.04 8.29
CA ASN A 104 -2.68 -6.12 9.06
C ASN A 104 -2.87 -7.43 8.26
N GLY A 105 -1.94 -7.74 7.37
CA GLY A 105 -2.01 -8.91 6.48
C GLY A 105 -2.92 -8.73 5.26
N ALA A 106 -3.44 -7.53 5.02
CA ALA A 106 -4.10 -7.17 3.77
C ALA A 106 -3.05 -6.94 2.66
N GLY A 107 -3.35 -7.30 1.40
CA GLY A 107 -2.38 -7.23 0.30
C GLY A 107 -2.25 -5.85 -0.32
N LEU A 108 -1.09 -5.43 -0.81
CA LEU A 108 -0.96 -4.14 -1.49
C LEU A 108 -1.76 -4.09 -2.82
N ASP A 109 -2.53 -3.02 -3.08
CA ASP A 109 -3.36 -2.90 -4.29
C ASP A 109 -2.58 -2.31 -5.47
N VAL A 110 -1.80 -1.24 -5.22
CA VAL A 110 -1.09 -0.49 -6.26
C VAL A 110 0.37 -0.29 -5.88
N LEU A 111 1.27 -0.63 -6.80
CA LEU A 111 2.70 -0.33 -6.70
C LEU A 111 3.09 0.63 -7.83
N VAL A 112 3.51 1.84 -7.47
CA VAL A 112 4.04 2.84 -8.42
C VAL A 112 5.55 2.85 -8.32
N VAL A 113 6.22 2.59 -9.44
CA VAL A 113 7.68 2.63 -9.52
C VAL A 113 8.12 3.93 -10.19
N SER A 114 8.75 4.84 -9.45
CA SER A 114 9.22 6.12 -9.99
C SER A 114 10.74 6.27 -10.04
N SER A 115 11.50 5.25 -9.62
CA SER A 115 12.97 5.31 -9.65
C SER A 115 13.51 5.07 -11.07
N PRO A 116 14.17 6.05 -11.72
CA PRO A 116 14.74 5.87 -13.05
C PRO A 116 15.86 4.82 -13.08
N TRP A 117 16.55 4.64 -11.94
CA TRP A 117 17.59 3.63 -11.80
C TRP A 117 17.07 2.21 -11.97
N LEU A 118 15.81 1.97 -11.59
CA LEU A 118 15.18 0.65 -11.74
C LEU A 118 14.99 0.29 -13.22
N ALA A 119 14.58 1.26 -14.05
CA ALA A 119 14.37 1.05 -15.48
C ALA A 119 15.68 0.81 -16.27
N LEU A 120 16.83 1.16 -15.69
CA LEU A 120 18.15 0.93 -16.29
C LEU A 120 18.86 -0.30 -15.69
N SER A 121 18.36 -0.81 -14.57
CA SER A 121 18.92 -1.96 -13.86
C SER A 121 18.16 -3.23 -14.23
N ASN A 122 18.57 -3.86 -15.33
CA ASN A 122 18.04 -5.14 -15.84
C ASN A 122 18.17 -6.32 -14.86
N ASN A 123 18.73 -6.11 -13.67
CA ASN A 123 18.98 -7.12 -12.65
C ASN A 123 18.51 -6.73 -11.26
N SER A 124 17.86 -5.57 -11.09
CA SER A 124 17.34 -5.20 -9.78
C SER A 124 16.24 -6.19 -9.33
N PRO A 125 16.14 -6.48 -8.03
CA PRO A 125 15.17 -7.47 -7.56
C PRO A 125 13.73 -7.09 -7.82
N LEU A 126 13.41 -5.80 -7.71
CA LEU A 126 12.08 -5.29 -8.03
C LEU A 126 11.74 -5.41 -9.52
N ASP A 127 12.73 -5.28 -10.41
CA ASP A 127 12.51 -5.49 -11.85
C ASP A 127 12.05 -6.92 -12.13
N LYS A 128 12.70 -7.92 -11.52
CA LYS A 128 12.30 -9.32 -11.60
C LYS A 128 10.88 -9.55 -11.06
N CYS A 129 10.52 -8.92 -9.93
CA CYS A 129 9.19 -9.04 -9.33
C CYS A 129 8.10 -8.37 -10.18
N VAL A 130 8.32 -7.14 -10.67
CA VAL A 130 7.36 -6.41 -11.48
C VAL A 130 7.12 -7.12 -12.82
N TYR A 131 8.19 -7.55 -13.50
CA TYR A 131 8.05 -8.32 -14.74
C TYR A 131 7.40 -9.70 -14.52
N ALA A 132 7.69 -10.39 -13.42
CA ALA A 132 7.06 -11.68 -13.12
C ALA A 132 5.55 -11.55 -12.87
N GLU A 133 5.12 -10.50 -12.16
CA GLU A 133 3.71 -10.26 -11.84
C GLU A 133 2.91 -9.80 -13.06
N GLN A 134 3.47 -8.90 -13.90
CA GLN A 134 2.86 -8.52 -15.18
C GLN A 134 2.68 -9.74 -16.10
N ARG A 135 3.62 -10.68 -16.08
CA ARG A 135 3.55 -11.90 -16.88
C ARG A 135 2.49 -12.90 -16.38
N ARG A 136 2.19 -12.94 -15.07
CA ARG A 136 1.09 -13.76 -14.52
C ARG A 136 -0.30 -13.25 -14.86
N ARG A 137 -0.46 -11.94 -15.10
CA ARG A 137 -1.74 -11.32 -15.49
C ARG A 137 -2.05 -11.41 -16.99
N CYS A 138 -1.08 -11.79 -17.81
CA CYS A 138 -1.20 -11.89 -19.28
C CYS A 138 -1.33 -13.33 -19.80
N VAL A 139 -1.66 -14.32 -18.95
CA VAL A 139 -1.92 -15.71 -19.36
C VAL A 139 -3.39 -16.06 -19.13
#